data_AF-A0A7R9R535-F1
#
_entry.id   AF-A0A7R9R535-F1
#
_cell.length_a   1.000
_cell.length_b   1.000
_cell.length_c   1.000
_cell.angle_alpha   90.00
_cell.angle_beta   90.00
_cell.angle_gamma   90.00
#
_symmetry.space_group_name_H-M   'P 1'
#
loop_
_entity.id
_entity.type
_entity.pdbx_description
1 polymer ?
#
loop_
_entity_poly.entity_id
_entity_poly.type
_entity_poly.pdbx_seq_one_letter_code
_entity_poly.pdbx_strand_id
1 'polypeptide(L)' 'MHSGRVKSLAAGEERILTCTYEGYPSWYKRLTTRVVLDPSDEVVESDEENNINRATISVSPAVTCC' A
#
# COMPACT_ATOMS: atom_id res chain seq x y z
N MET A 1 10.04 -4.43 0.34
CA MET A 1 9.26 -3.31 -0.22
C MET A 1 8.66 -3.82 -1.52
N HIS A 2 7.34 -3.81 -1.68
CA HIS A 2 6.68 -4.23 -2.93
C HIS A 2 6.45 -2.98 -3.78
N SER A 3 6.90 -2.97 -5.04
CA SER A 3 6.74 -1.85 -5.97
C SER A 3 6.19 -2.34 -7.30
N GLY A 4 5.10 -1.74 -7.77
CA GLY A 4 4.59 -1.91 -9.13
C GLY A 4 4.77 -0.61 -9.92
N ARG A 5 5.07 -0.70 -11.22
CA ARG A 5 5.16 0.48 -12.10
C ARG A 5 4.00 0.45 -13.09
N VAL A 6 3.24 1.54 -13.12
CA VAL A 6 2.29 1.86 -14.19
C VAL A 6 2.98 2.87 -15.11
N LYS A 7 3.03 2.61 -16.41
CA LYS A 7 3.75 3.49 -17.37
C LYS A 7 2.99 4.78 -17.68
N SER A 8 1.66 4.70 -17.71
CA SER A 8 0.77 5.81 -18.03
C SER A 8 -0.63 5.50 -17.51
N LEU A 9 -1.38 6.54 -17.16
CA LEU A 9 -2.79 6.49 -16.83
C LEU A 9 -3.47 7.66 -17.53
N ALA A 10 -4.42 7.38 -18.42
CA ALA A 10 -5.15 8.42 -19.13
C ALA A 10 -6.17 9.14 -18.21
N ALA A 11 -6.60 10.34 -18.59
CA ALA A 11 -7.59 11.08 -17.81
C ALA A 11 -8.91 10.29 -17.70
N GLY A 12 -9.36 10.06 -16.46
CA GLY A 12 -10.55 9.26 -16.17
C GLY A 12 -10.36 7.74 -16.27
N GLU A 13 -9.14 7.27 -16.57
CA GLU A 13 -8.81 5.84 -16.54
C GLU A 13 -8.59 5.35 -15.11
N GLU A 14 -9.06 4.15 -14.82
CA GLU A 14 -8.78 3.44 -13.57
C GLU A 14 -7.97 2.17 -13.85
N ARG A 15 -7.03 1.84 -12.95
CA ARG A 15 -6.28 0.58 -12.97
C ARG A 15 -6.30 -0.06 -11.59
N ILE A 16 -6.57 -1.36 -11.56
CA ILE A 16 -6.52 -2.17 -10.34
C ILE A 16 -5.18 -2.92 -10.30
N LEU A 17 -4.41 -2.68 -9.24
CA LEU A 17 -3.16 -3.41 -8.97
C LEU A 17 -3.36 -4.35 -7.78
N THR A 18 -3.04 -5.63 -7.99
CA THR A 18 -3.09 -6.63 -6.92
C THR A 18 -1.70 -6.86 -6.36
N CYS A 19 -1.54 -6.70 -5.05
CA CYS A 19 -0.35 -7.08 -4.31
C CYS A 19 -0.74 -8.09 -3.24
N THR A 20 -0.13 -9.27 -3.26
CA THR A 20 -0.34 -10.26 -2.21
C THR A 20 0.66 -10.02 -1.08
N TYR A 21 0.15 -9.90 0.14
CA TYR A 21 0.94 -9.83 1.35
C TYR A 21 0.60 -11.05 2.21
N GLU A 22 1.52 -12.02 2.24
CA GLU A 22 1.35 -13.29 2.97
C GLU A 22 1.21 -13.12 4.49
N GLY A 23 1.52 -11.93 5.01
CA GLY A 23 1.51 -11.65 6.44
C GLY A 23 2.72 -12.24 7.16
N TYR A 24 2.90 -11.80 8.40
CA TYR A 24 3.77 -12.45 9.38
C TYR A 24 3.11 -12.39 10.75
N PRO A 25 3.38 -13.36 11.65
CA PRO A 25 2.85 -13.31 13.00
C PRO A 25 3.37 -12.07 13.74
N SER A 26 2.49 -11.27 14.31
CA SER A 26 2.85 -10.01 14.98
C SER A 26 2.29 -9.97 16.40
N TRP A 27 2.99 -9.35 17.35
CA TRP A 27 2.39 -9.05 18.66
C TRP A 27 1.25 -8.02 18.55
N TYR A 28 1.24 -7.23 17.47
CA TYR A 28 0.16 -6.30 17.17
C TYR A 28 -0.94 -7.00 16.39
N LYS A 29 -2.16 -6.98 16.93
CA LYS A 29 -3.38 -7.52 16.28
C LYS A 29 -3.79 -6.76 15.02
N ARG A 30 -3.28 -5.54 14.84
CA ARG A 30 -3.61 -4.63 13.75
C ARG A 30 -2.35 -3.98 13.22
N LEU A 31 -2.18 -3.96 11.91
CA LEU A 31 -1.12 -3.23 11.22
C LEU A 31 -1.74 -2.22 10.27
N THR A 32 -1.13 -1.05 10.15
CA THR A 32 -1.49 -0.07 9.14
C THR A 32 -0.58 -0.24 7.93
N THR A 33 -1.16 -0.58 6.79
CA THR A 33 -0.49 -0.58 5.49
C THR A 33 -0.64 0.79 4.84
N ARG A 34 0.34 1.16 4.01
CA ARG A 34 0.37 2.42 3.27
C ARG A 34 0.70 2.12 1.81
N VAL A 35 -0.06 2.72 0.90
CA VAL A 35 0.26 2.80 -0.52
C VAL A 35 0.60 4.26 -0.82
N VAL A 36 1.64 4.46 -1.63
CA VAL A 36 2.08 5.77 -2.10
C VAL A 36 2.20 5.67 -3.60
N LEU A 37 1.41 6.46 -4.31
CA LEU A 37 1.60 6.69 -5.73
C LEU A 37 2.70 7.74 -5.91
N ASP A 38 3.46 7.58 -7.00
CA ASP A 38 4.60 8.42 -7.36
C ASP A 38 5.44 8.96 -6.17
N PRO A 39 6.08 8.08 -5.38
CA PRO A 39 6.85 8.51 -4.22
C PRO A 39 8.11 9.33 -4.57
N SER A 40 8.47 9.40 -5.85
CA SER A 40 9.60 10.18 -6.37
C SER A 40 9.19 11.55 -6.90
N ASP A 41 7.88 11.87 -6.92
CA ASP A 41 7.35 13.16 -7.39
C ASP A 41 7.74 13.45 -8.86
N GLU A 42 7.66 12.42 -9.72
CA GLU A 42 8.02 12.48 -11.15
C GLU A 42 6.88 13.03 -12.03
N VAL A 43 5.62 12.92 -11.60
CA VAL A 43 4.41 13.34 -12.30
C VAL A 43 3.73 14.43 -11.50
N VAL A 44 3.73 15.65 -12.02
CA VAL A 44 3.03 16.78 -11.39
C VAL A 44 1.52 16.60 -11.55
N GLU A 45 0.83 16.51 -10.44
CA GLU A 45 -0.62 16.42 -10.35
C GLU A 45 -1.21 17.72 -9.76
N SER A 46 -2.53 17.87 -9.83
CA SER A 46 -3.18 19.07 -9.28
C SER A 46 -3.22 19.09 -7.75
N ASP A 47 -3.05 17.92 -7.13
CA ASP A 47 -3.13 17.71 -5.69
C ASP A 47 -2.25 16.52 -5.30
N GLU A 48 -1.03 16.82 -4.83
CA GLU A 48 -0.04 15.81 -4.42
C GLU A 48 -0.38 15.13 -3.09
N GLU A 49 -1.36 15.63 -2.33
CA GLU A 49 -1.70 15.07 -1.01
C GLU A 49 -2.61 13.83 -1.14
N ASN A 50 -3.25 13.63 -2.29
CA ASN A 50 -4.17 12.52 -2.53
C ASN A 50 -3.47 11.22 -2.99
N ASN A 51 -2.14 11.25 -3.17
CA ASN A 51 -1.33 10.09 -3.58
C ASN A 51 -1.07 9.06 -2.48
N ILE A 52 -1.57 9.31 -1.26
CA ILE A 52 -1.33 8.45 -0.10
C ILE A 52 -2.62 7.82 0.37
N ASN A 53 -2.68 6.48 0.32
CA ASN A 53 -3.75 5.71 0.93
C ASN A 53 -3.22 4.89 2.12
N ARG A 54 -4.03 4.76 3.18
CA ARG A 54 -3.72 3.95 4.37
C ARG A 54 -4.88 3.02 4.67
N ALA A 55 -4.58 1.76 4.88
CA ALA A 55 -5.55 0.75 5.28
C ALA A 55 -5.07 0.04 6.55
N THR A 56 -6.00 -0.38 7.40
CA THR A 56 -5.68 -1.19 8.57
C THR A 56 -6.08 -2.63 8.30
N ILE A 57 -5.13 -3.55 8.49
CA ILE A 57 -5.36 -4.99 8.38
C ILE A 57 -5.27 -5.65 9.74
N SER A 58 -6.05 -6.71 9.94
CA SER A 58 -5.94 -7.60 11.10
C SER A 58 -4.85 -8.64 10.85
N VAL A 59 -4.07 -8.96 11.87
CA VAL A 59 -2.97 -9.92 11.78
C VAL A 59 -3.04 -10.90 12.94
N SER A 60 -2.73 -12.16 12.66
CA SER A 60 -2.67 -13.22 13.67
C SER A 60 -1.55 -12.94 14.69
N PRO A 61 -1.80 -13.16 15.98
CA PRO A 61 -0.79 -12.97 17.00
C PRO A 61 0.41 -13.89 16.77
N ALA A 62 1.62 -13.38 17.03
CA ALA A 62 2.79 -14.22 17.15
C ALA A 62 2.54 -15.27 18.25
N VAL A 63 2.70 -16.55 17.90
CA VAL A 63 2.63 -17.63 18.88
C VAL A 63 3.87 -17.49 19.76
N THR A 64 3.73 -16.91 20.95
CA THR A 64 4.79 -16.96 21.94
C THR A 64 4.87 -18.41 22.42
N CYS A 65 5.93 -19.12 22.04
CA CYS A 65 6.22 -20.42 22.64
C CYS A 65 6.47 -20.20 24.14
N CYS A 66 5.86 -21.06 24.96
CA CYS A 66 5.77 -20.97 26.41
C CYS A 66 7.11 -20.88 27.12
#